data_AF-A0A7S3CRC0-F1
#
_entry.id   AF-A0A7S3CRC0-F1
#
_cell.length_a   1.000
_cell.length_b   1.000
_cell.length_c   1.000
_cell.angle_alpha   90.00
_cell.angle_beta   90.00
_cell.angle_gamma   90.00
#
_symmetry.space_group_name_H-M   'P 1'
#
loop_
_entity.id
_entity.type
_entity.pdbx_description
1 polymer ?
#
loop_
_entity_poly.entity_id
_entity_poly.type
_entity_poly.pdbx_seq_one_letter_code
_entity_poly.pdbx_strand_id
1 'polypeptide(L)'
;MCTNPITFGFAFCFLTGIIGNGLKMYEGMEDYQEQMDEIVDQEFEVAFFLLIALIPCLLITLLIKMRTQISSPPITLIKVSCIFSFVMCIAWVKFIAGCAIDILTVISFMTRLPKSLLNLTILAWANCLGDLFALKAMTQNGFGEMALTSVFAGPIFDMLIGLGLSSLSTLQSYDPMNNYIKMSIWKQDEVSGEEVFDESSIIPLTLILSCLTVISLLAFNTILNQFQVKIQ
;
A
#
# COMPACT_ATOMS: atom_id res chain seq x y z
N MET A 1 0.55 25.26 1.44
CA MET A 1 -0.29 25.18 2.65
C MET A 1 0.08 23.89 3.36
N CYS A 2 1.00 23.97 4.33
CA CYS A 2 1.44 22.81 5.11
C CYS A 2 0.54 22.71 6.33
N THR A 3 -0.51 21.89 6.27
CA THR A 3 -1.16 21.39 7.48
C THR A 3 -0.12 20.58 8.24
N ASN A 4 0.23 21.01 9.46
CA ASN A 4 1.27 20.38 10.26
C ASN A 4 0.98 18.88 10.43
N PRO A 5 1.90 17.97 10.05
CA PRO A 5 1.69 16.52 10.16
C PRO A 5 1.38 16.09 11.62
N ILE A 6 1.88 16.85 12.58
CA ILE A 6 1.62 16.67 14.02
C ILE A 6 0.13 16.86 14.34
N THR A 7 -0.52 17.86 13.76
CA THR A 7 -1.95 18.13 13.98
C THR A 7 -2.83 17.04 13.37
N PHE A 8 -2.40 16.45 12.25
CA PHE A 8 -3.11 15.34 11.61
C PHE A 8 -3.01 14.05 12.47
N GLY A 9 -1.81 13.74 12.98
CA GLY A 9 -1.61 12.58 13.86
C GLY A 9 -2.43 12.65 15.16
N PHE A 10 -2.46 13.81 15.82
CA PHE A 10 -3.26 13.99 17.04
C PHE A 10 -4.78 13.95 16.78
N ALA A 11 -5.25 14.62 15.72
CA ALA A 11 -6.66 14.59 15.36
C ALA A 11 -7.14 13.18 14.97
N PHE A 12 -6.26 12.39 14.35
CA PHE A 12 -6.57 11.04 13.92
C PHE A 12 -6.53 10.02 15.07
N CYS A 13 -5.59 10.14 16.00
CA CYS A 13 -5.54 9.33 17.22
C CYS A 13 -6.77 9.57 18.14
N PHE A 14 -7.31 10.81 18.11
CA PHE A 14 -8.58 11.12 18.77
C PHE A 14 -9.76 10.43 18.07
N LEU A 15 -9.70 10.30 16.74
CA LEU A 15 -10.72 9.63 15.92
C LEU A 15 -10.70 8.10 16.11
N THR A 16 -9.54 7.47 16.20
CA THR A 16 -9.43 6.02 16.50
C THR A 16 -9.92 5.71 17.91
N GLY A 17 -9.61 6.56 18.91
CA GLY A 17 -10.18 6.45 20.26
C GLY A 17 -11.71 6.65 20.31
N ILE A 18 -12.27 7.50 19.45
CA ILE A 18 -13.72 7.66 19.30
C ILE A 18 -14.35 6.45 18.60
N ILE A 19 -13.68 5.87 17.60
CA ILE A 19 -14.15 4.68 16.87
C ILE A 19 -14.16 3.45 17.80
N GLY A 20 -13.12 3.23 18.61
CA GLY A 20 -13.07 2.16 19.60
C GLY A 20 -14.16 2.29 20.68
N ASN A 21 -14.39 3.50 21.19
CA ASN A 21 -15.50 3.75 22.11
C ASN A 21 -16.89 3.67 21.45
N GLY A 22 -16.99 3.97 20.14
CA GLY A 22 -18.23 3.89 19.37
C GLY A 22 -18.66 2.46 19.05
N LEU A 23 -17.71 1.53 18.88
CA LEU A 23 -17.98 0.12 18.63
C LEU A 23 -18.49 -0.62 19.88
N LYS A 24 -18.08 -0.20 21.08
CA LYS A 24 -18.59 -0.74 22.36
C LYS A 24 -20.10 -0.61 22.58
N MET A 25 -20.81 0.14 21.72
CA MET A 25 -22.25 0.36 21.79
C MET A 25 -23.09 -0.64 20.97
N TYR A 26 -22.47 -1.60 20.27
CA TYR A 26 -23.19 -2.55 19.41
C TYR A 26 -23.18 -3.98 19.98
N GLU A 27 -24.26 -4.35 20.67
CA GLU A 27 -24.47 -5.71 21.19
C GLU A 27 -24.52 -6.73 20.04
N GLY A 28 -23.58 -7.69 20.02
CA GLY A 28 -23.61 -8.85 19.13
C GLY A 28 -22.29 -9.28 18.49
N MET A 29 -21.14 -8.68 18.84
CA MET A 29 -19.85 -8.95 18.18
C MET A 29 -18.67 -9.16 19.14
N GLU A 30 -18.83 -9.92 20.23
CA GLU A 30 -17.76 -10.11 21.24
C GLU A 30 -16.44 -10.65 20.64
N ASP A 31 -16.48 -11.65 19.75
CA ASP A 31 -15.27 -12.22 19.12
C ASP A 31 -14.53 -11.23 18.19
N TYR A 32 -15.27 -10.42 17.42
CA TYR A 32 -14.67 -9.41 16.55
C TYR A 32 -14.18 -8.19 17.34
N GLN A 33 -14.83 -7.90 18.47
CA GLN A 33 -14.53 -6.74 19.30
C GLN A 33 -13.28 -6.97 20.14
N GLU A 34 -13.04 -8.19 20.65
CA GLU A 34 -11.81 -8.54 21.36
C GLU A 34 -10.59 -8.52 20.42
N GLN A 35 -10.73 -9.06 19.20
CA GLN A 35 -9.66 -9.02 18.19
C GLN A 35 -9.41 -7.60 17.67
N MET A 36 -10.43 -6.74 17.61
CA MET A 36 -10.30 -5.35 17.18
C MET A 36 -9.74 -4.47 18.30
N ASP A 37 -10.09 -4.72 19.55
CA ASP A 37 -9.51 -4.03 20.72
C ASP A 37 -8.00 -4.32 20.84
N GLU A 38 -7.56 -5.56 20.62
CA GLU A 38 -6.12 -5.92 20.64
C GLU A 38 -5.31 -5.24 19.51
N ILE A 39 -5.90 -5.12 18.31
CA ILE A 39 -5.30 -4.39 17.18
C ILE A 39 -5.26 -2.88 17.45
N VAL A 40 -6.35 -2.32 17.99
CA VAL A 40 -6.44 -0.89 18.31
C VAL A 40 -5.42 -0.49 19.39
N ASP A 41 -5.20 -1.34 20.39
CA ASP A 41 -4.18 -1.13 21.41
C ASP A 41 -2.76 -1.19 20.80
N GLN A 42 -2.51 -2.14 19.89
CA GLN A 42 -1.23 -2.23 19.18
C GLN A 42 -0.97 -1.00 18.27
N GLU A 43 -1.97 -0.53 17.54
CA GLU A 43 -1.86 0.67 16.70
C GLU A 43 -1.64 1.95 17.53
N PHE A 44 -2.24 2.03 18.73
CA PHE A 44 -2.03 3.15 19.64
C PHE A 44 -0.61 3.19 20.20
N GLU A 45 -0.04 2.05 20.58
CA GLU A 45 1.37 1.96 21.00
C GLU A 45 2.29 2.39 19.85
N VAL A 46 2.07 1.89 18.64
CA VAL A 46 2.87 2.26 17.45
C VAL A 46 2.77 3.76 17.18
N ALA A 47 1.57 4.36 17.24
CA ALA A 47 1.38 5.79 17.07
C ALA A 47 2.16 6.61 18.10
N PHE A 48 2.15 6.18 19.37
CA PHE A 48 2.88 6.81 20.45
C PHE A 48 4.39 6.74 20.24
N PHE A 49 4.92 5.58 19.83
CA PHE A 49 6.32 5.41 19.47
C PHE A 49 6.72 6.29 18.28
N LEU A 50 5.86 6.42 17.26
CA LEU A 50 6.12 7.30 16.11
C LEU A 50 6.12 8.78 16.49
N LEU A 51 5.25 9.20 17.41
CA LEU A 51 5.21 10.57 17.89
C LEU A 51 6.46 10.93 18.71
N ILE A 52 6.92 10.03 19.57
CA ILE A 52 8.18 10.18 20.32
C ILE A 52 9.35 10.23 19.34
N ALA A 53 9.38 9.37 18.32
CA ALA A 53 10.44 9.32 17.33
C ALA A 53 10.52 10.57 16.42
N LEU A 54 9.45 11.37 16.37
CA LEU A 54 9.41 12.64 15.64
C LEU A 54 10.26 13.73 16.32
N ILE A 55 10.36 13.69 17.65
CA ILE A 55 11.14 14.64 18.47
C ILE A 55 12.65 14.62 18.13
N PRO A 56 13.37 13.48 18.15
CA PRO A 56 14.77 13.43 17.75
C PRO A 56 14.95 13.76 16.27
N CYS A 57 13.98 13.44 15.40
CA CYS A 57 14.02 13.81 13.97
C CYS A 57 14.04 15.33 13.77
N LEU A 58 13.17 16.04 14.50
CA LEU A 58 13.11 17.51 14.48
C LEU A 58 14.36 18.12 15.09
N LEU A 59 14.88 17.55 16.19
CA LEU A 59 16.13 17.98 16.81
C LEU A 59 17.32 17.82 15.86
N ILE A 60 17.47 16.67 15.20
CA ILE A 60 18.53 16.43 14.21
C ILE A 60 18.40 17.41 13.04
N THR A 61 17.19 17.64 12.53
CA THR A 61 16.92 18.61 11.45
C THR A 61 17.27 20.04 11.88
N LEU A 62 16.93 20.43 13.10
CA LEU A 62 17.27 21.72 13.68
C LEU A 62 18.79 21.87 13.86
N LEU A 63 19.47 20.83 14.34
CA LEU A 63 20.93 20.80 14.48
C LEU A 63 21.63 20.91 13.12
N ILE A 64 21.12 20.23 12.08
CA ILE A 64 21.60 20.39 10.70
C ILE A 64 21.44 21.85 10.27
N LYS A 65 20.24 22.44 10.44
CA LYS A 65 19.99 23.84 10.06
C LYS A 65 20.89 24.83 10.79
N MET A 66 21.17 24.61 12.07
CA MET A 66 22.03 25.47 12.89
C MET A 66 23.53 25.28 12.61
N ARG A 67 23.96 24.07 12.24
CA ARG A 67 25.38 23.74 12.00
C ARG A 67 25.80 23.85 10.54
N THR A 68 24.84 24.05 9.62
CA THR A 68 25.13 24.21 8.19
C THR A 68 25.64 25.63 7.93
N GLN A 69 26.95 25.75 7.74
CA GLN A 69 27.53 26.90 7.03
C GLN A 69 27.49 26.61 5.52
N ILE A 70 27.24 27.63 4.70
CA ILE A 70 27.11 27.53 3.23
C ILE A 70 28.34 26.86 2.56
N SER A 71 29.48 26.79 3.26
CA SER A 71 30.80 26.44 2.70
C SER A 71 31.18 24.95 2.79
N SER A 72 30.54 24.15 3.67
CA SER A 72 30.84 22.70 3.75
C SER A 72 29.68 21.88 4.37
N PRO A 73 28.78 21.29 3.55
CA PRO A 73 27.69 20.48 4.06
C PRO A 73 28.22 19.16 4.67
N PRO A 74 27.79 18.77 5.88
CA PRO A 74 28.17 17.48 6.48
C PRO A 74 27.39 16.33 5.80
N ILE A 75 27.97 15.80 4.71
CA ILE A 75 27.35 14.80 3.83
C ILE A 75 26.90 13.55 4.61
N THR A 76 27.68 13.08 5.59
CA THR A 76 27.35 11.89 6.39
C THR A 76 26.11 12.09 7.26
N LEU A 77 25.95 13.28 7.85
CA LEU A 77 24.82 13.61 8.72
C LEU A 77 23.52 13.69 7.90
N ILE A 78 23.58 14.27 6.71
CA ILE A 78 22.45 14.36 5.77
C ILE A 78 22.05 12.95 5.28
N LYS A 79 23.02 12.11 4.93
CA LYS A 79 22.74 10.71 4.52
C LYS A 79 22.03 9.93 5.63
N VAL A 80 22.53 10.01 6.86
CA VAL A 80 21.91 9.34 8.02
C VAL A 80 20.49 9.89 8.28
N SER A 81 20.30 11.22 8.22
CA SER A 81 18.98 11.81 8.42
C SER A 81 17.99 11.42 7.32
N CYS A 82 18.44 11.26 6.07
CA CYS A 82 17.60 10.79 4.97
C CYS A 82 17.14 9.34 5.19
N ILE A 83 18.04 8.45 5.60
CA ILE A 83 17.68 7.05 5.90
C ILE A 83 16.68 7.00 7.05
N PHE A 84 16.93 7.76 8.13
CA PHE A 84 16.02 7.82 9.26
C PHE A 84 14.63 8.36 8.87
N SER A 85 14.59 9.44 8.08
CA SER A 85 13.33 10.03 7.60
C SER A 85 12.57 9.08 6.69
N PHE A 86 13.28 8.29 5.88
CA PHE A 86 12.67 7.28 5.01
C PHE A 86 12.01 6.15 5.81
N VAL A 87 12.70 5.60 6.81
CA VAL A 87 12.13 4.56 7.69
C VAL A 87 10.92 5.11 8.46
N MET A 88 11.02 6.34 8.96
CA MET A 88 9.89 7.01 9.63
C MET A 88 8.69 7.20 8.69
N CYS A 89 8.92 7.56 7.44
CA CYS A 89 7.85 7.69 6.44
C CYS A 89 7.13 6.36 6.23
N ILE A 90 7.86 5.25 6.07
CA ILE A 90 7.27 3.91 5.91
C ILE A 90 6.37 3.57 7.10
N ALA A 91 6.83 3.83 8.32
CA ALA A 91 6.06 3.53 9.51
C ALA A 91 4.79 4.40 9.63
N TRP A 92 4.86 5.67 9.23
CA TRP A 92 3.67 6.53 9.14
C TRP A 92 2.66 6.06 8.08
N VAL A 93 3.14 5.62 6.91
CA VAL A 93 2.26 5.07 5.87
C VAL A 93 1.59 3.79 6.36
N LYS A 94 2.34 2.90 7.04
CA LYS A 94 1.79 1.69 7.69
C LYS A 94 0.68 2.03 8.68
N PHE A 95 0.94 2.98 9.57
CA PHE A 95 -0.03 3.43 10.56
C PHE A 95 -1.31 3.98 9.91
N ILE A 96 -1.17 4.89 8.94
CA ILE A 96 -2.31 5.47 8.22
C ILE A 96 -3.08 4.39 7.43
N ALA A 97 -2.40 3.39 6.89
CA ALA A 97 -3.03 2.29 6.18
C ALA A 97 -3.88 1.41 7.12
N GLY A 98 -3.37 1.07 8.31
CA GLY A 98 -4.13 0.32 9.34
C GLY A 98 -5.40 1.07 9.73
N CYS A 99 -5.22 2.35 10.08
CA CYS A 99 -6.29 3.29 10.35
C CYS A 99 -7.37 3.37 9.25
N ALA A 100 -6.96 3.38 7.98
CA ALA A 100 -7.90 3.38 6.85
C ALA A 100 -8.70 2.06 6.78
N ILE A 101 -8.05 0.92 7.01
CA ILE A 101 -8.70 -0.40 7.04
C ILE A 101 -9.70 -0.49 8.19
N ASP A 102 -9.42 0.12 9.34
CA ASP A 102 -10.34 0.15 10.48
C ASP A 102 -11.62 0.93 10.17
N ILE A 103 -11.48 2.10 9.54
CA ILE A 103 -12.62 2.89 9.07
C ILE A 103 -13.43 2.10 8.05
N LEU A 104 -12.77 1.42 7.11
CA LEU A 104 -13.45 0.56 6.13
C LEU A 104 -14.18 -0.60 6.82
N THR A 105 -13.65 -1.13 7.92
CA THR A 105 -14.30 -2.18 8.71
C THR A 105 -15.60 -1.67 9.32
N VAL A 106 -15.60 -0.47 9.89
CA VAL A 106 -16.80 0.18 10.43
C VAL A 106 -17.83 0.44 9.32
N ILE A 107 -17.39 0.93 8.17
CA ILE A 107 -18.27 1.16 7.01
C ILE A 107 -18.85 -0.16 6.49
N SER A 108 -18.06 -1.22 6.43
CA SER A 108 -18.50 -2.57 6.04
C SER A 108 -19.60 -3.06 6.97
N PHE A 109 -19.48 -2.83 8.28
CA PHE A 109 -20.52 -3.17 9.24
C PHE A 109 -21.81 -2.37 9.00
N MET A 110 -21.70 -1.05 8.85
CA MET A 110 -22.86 -0.17 8.62
C MET A 110 -23.61 -0.48 7.31
N THR A 111 -22.87 -0.86 6.27
CA THR A 111 -23.42 -1.15 4.94
C THR A 111 -23.84 -2.61 4.77
N ARG A 112 -23.53 -3.50 5.74
CA ARG A 112 -23.70 -4.96 5.67
C ARG A 112 -23.04 -5.59 4.43
N LEU A 113 -22.00 -4.95 3.90
CA LEU A 113 -21.22 -5.46 2.78
C LEU A 113 -19.99 -6.23 3.30
N PRO A 114 -19.51 -7.24 2.57
CA PRO A 114 -18.32 -7.99 2.98
C PRO A 114 -17.09 -7.07 3.02
N LYS A 115 -16.36 -7.09 4.15
CA LYS A 115 -15.16 -6.28 4.40
C LYS A 115 -14.10 -6.45 3.30
N SER A 116 -13.91 -7.68 2.81
CA SER A 116 -12.97 -7.98 1.73
C SER A 116 -13.31 -7.22 0.44
N LEU A 117 -14.59 -7.16 0.06
CA LEU A 117 -15.02 -6.43 -1.13
C LEU A 117 -14.78 -4.94 -0.99
N LEU A 118 -15.11 -4.36 0.16
CA LEU A 118 -14.92 -2.93 0.42
C LEU A 118 -13.43 -2.57 0.43
N ASN A 119 -12.60 -3.38 1.09
CA ASN A 119 -11.15 -3.21 1.11
C ASN A 119 -10.57 -3.30 -0.30
N LEU A 120 -10.91 -4.35 -1.06
CA LEU A 120 -10.40 -4.55 -2.41
C LEU A 120 -10.80 -3.40 -3.35
N THR A 121 -12.03 -2.90 -3.27
CA THR A 121 -12.53 -1.87 -4.17
C THR A 121 -12.04 -0.47 -3.83
N ILE A 122 -12.18 -0.04 -2.56
CA ILE A 122 -11.79 1.31 -2.15
C ILE A 122 -10.27 1.48 -2.17
N LEU A 123 -9.50 0.46 -1.73
CA LEU A 123 -8.04 0.54 -1.79
C LEU A 123 -7.54 0.52 -3.25
N ALA A 124 -8.13 -0.31 -4.12
CA ALA A 124 -7.78 -0.30 -5.53
C ALA A 124 -8.12 1.06 -6.18
N TRP A 125 -9.29 1.63 -5.87
CA TRP A 125 -9.69 2.94 -6.37
C TRP A 125 -8.75 4.05 -5.90
N ALA A 126 -8.35 4.04 -4.61
CA ALA A 126 -7.40 5.00 -4.07
C ALA A 126 -6.02 4.90 -4.75
N ASN A 127 -5.54 3.68 -5.03
CA ASN A 127 -4.29 3.45 -5.75
C ASN A 127 -4.36 4.06 -7.17
N CYS A 128 -5.43 3.76 -7.90
CA CYS A 128 -5.65 4.28 -9.26
C CYS A 128 -5.75 5.82 -9.32
N LEU A 129 -6.30 6.47 -8.28
CA LEU A 129 -6.42 7.92 -8.23
C LEU A 129 -5.07 8.62 -8.08
N GLY A 130 -4.18 8.07 -7.25
CA GLY A 130 -2.81 8.56 -7.12
C GLY A 130 -2.07 8.50 -8.45
N ASP A 131 -2.19 7.36 -9.13
CA ASP A 131 -1.60 7.13 -10.45
C ASP A 131 -2.18 8.09 -11.49
N LEU A 132 -3.49 8.29 -11.53
CA LEU A 132 -4.15 9.20 -12.48
C LEU A 132 -3.56 10.61 -12.41
N PHE A 133 -3.38 11.17 -11.21
CA PHE A 133 -2.84 12.51 -11.06
C PHE A 133 -1.36 12.59 -11.45
N ALA A 134 -0.56 11.59 -11.08
CA ALA A 134 0.86 11.52 -11.45
C ALA A 134 1.05 11.39 -12.96
N LEU A 135 0.28 10.52 -13.60
CA LEU A 135 0.32 10.28 -15.05
C LEU A 135 -0.21 11.48 -15.83
N LYS A 136 -1.26 12.15 -15.34
CA LYS A 136 -1.77 13.38 -15.92
C LYS A 136 -0.71 14.49 -15.90
N ALA A 137 -0.02 14.67 -14.78
CA ALA A 137 1.07 15.64 -14.69
C ALA A 137 2.24 15.28 -15.63
N MET A 138 2.58 14.00 -15.73
CA MET A 138 3.66 13.51 -16.59
C MET A 138 3.35 13.67 -18.09
N THR A 139 2.14 13.31 -18.50
CA THR A 139 1.66 13.47 -19.88
C THR A 139 1.54 14.92 -20.31
N GLN A 140 1.13 15.82 -19.41
CA GLN A 140 1.10 17.27 -19.66
C GLN A 140 2.49 17.89 -19.89
N ASN A 141 3.54 17.26 -19.35
CA ASN A 141 4.92 17.69 -19.52
C ASN A 141 5.62 17.00 -20.72
N GLY A 142 4.86 16.33 -21.60
CA GLY A 142 5.41 15.68 -22.80
C GLY A 142 6.00 14.29 -22.57
N PHE A 143 5.96 13.76 -21.34
CA PHE A 143 6.51 12.44 -21.00
C PHE A 143 5.46 11.31 -21.13
N GLY A 144 4.72 11.30 -22.24
CA GLY A 144 3.61 10.35 -22.46
C GLY A 144 4.07 8.88 -22.55
N GLU A 145 5.21 8.62 -23.18
CA GLU A 145 5.78 7.26 -23.28
C GLU A 145 6.22 6.72 -21.91
N MET A 146 6.80 7.59 -21.07
CA MET A 146 7.16 7.24 -19.69
C MET A 146 5.91 6.97 -18.84
N ALA A 147 4.85 7.76 -19.03
CA ALA A 147 3.58 7.56 -18.35
C ALA A 147 2.99 6.18 -18.71
N LEU A 148 2.94 5.84 -20.00
CA LEU A 148 2.42 4.55 -20.48
C LEU A 148 3.19 3.37 -19.91
N THR A 149 4.52 3.42 -19.95
CA THR A 149 5.36 2.33 -19.40
C THR A 149 5.18 2.15 -17.90
N SER A 150 5.03 3.24 -17.15
CA SER A 150 4.86 3.18 -15.69
C SER A 150 3.54 2.50 -15.25
N VAL A 151 2.44 2.68 -16.00
CA VAL A 151 1.14 2.04 -15.72
C VAL A 151 1.21 0.52 -15.80
N PHE A 152 2.05 -0.04 -16.67
CA PHE A 152 2.23 -1.50 -16.77
C PHE A 152 3.29 -2.00 -15.80
N ALA A 153 4.38 -1.24 -15.64
CA ALA A 153 5.49 -1.64 -14.80
C ALA A 153 5.08 -1.80 -13.33
N GLY A 154 4.21 -0.93 -12.80
CA GLY A 154 3.74 -0.99 -11.41
C GLY A 154 3.05 -2.32 -11.06
N PRO A 155 1.91 -2.66 -11.68
CA PRO A 155 1.18 -3.90 -11.38
C PRO A 155 1.99 -5.18 -11.66
N ILE A 156 2.83 -5.17 -12.69
CA ILE A 156 3.72 -6.31 -13.00
C ILE A 156 4.77 -6.47 -11.90
N PHE A 157 5.38 -5.37 -11.44
CA PHE A 157 6.33 -5.37 -10.34
C PHE A 157 5.71 -5.86 -9.03
N ASP A 158 4.51 -5.37 -8.71
CA ASP A 158 3.76 -5.77 -7.50
C ASP A 158 3.43 -7.27 -7.51
N MET A 159 3.10 -7.84 -8.67
CA MET A 159 2.91 -9.30 -8.78
C MET A 159 4.22 -10.07 -8.64
N LEU A 160 5.28 -9.67 -9.34
CA LEU A 160 6.56 -10.40 -9.31
C LEU A 160 7.21 -10.38 -7.93
N ILE A 161 7.34 -9.19 -7.35
CA ILE A 161 8.04 -8.99 -6.08
C ILE A 161 7.08 -9.22 -4.91
N GLY A 162 5.87 -8.68 -4.96
CA GLY A 162 4.91 -8.81 -3.87
C GLY A 162 4.50 -10.26 -3.64
N LEU A 163 4.02 -10.95 -4.68
CA LEU A 163 3.64 -12.38 -4.54
C LEU A 163 4.87 -13.28 -4.34
N GLY A 164 6.01 -12.95 -4.95
CA GLY A 164 7.25 -13.70 -4.79
C GLY A 164 7.76 -13.68 -3.35
N LEU A 165 7.84 -12.49 -2.74
CA LEU A 165 8.28 -12.32 -1.35
C LEU A 165 7.25 -12.88 -0.36
N SER A 166 5.94 -12.69 -0.60
CA SER A 166 4.92 -13.24 0.28
C SER A 166 5.00 -14.77 0.31
N SER A 167 5.13 -15.41 -0.86
CA SER A 167 5.31 -16.86 -0.98
C SER A 167 6.58 -17.33 -0.26
N LEU A 168 7.69 -16.60 -0.38
CA LEU A 168 8.92 -16.92 0.32
C LEU A 168 8.75 -16.84 1.84
N SER A 169 8.05 -15.81 2.33
CA SER A 169 7.79 -15.65 3.77
C SER A 169 6.92 -16.78 4.32
N THR A 170 5.92 -17.25 3.56
CA THR A 170 5.08 -18.38 3.96
C THR A 170 5.86 -19.69 4.01
N LEU A 171 6.81 -19.90 3.09
CA LEU A 171 7.71 -21.07 3.10
C LEU A 171 8.62 -21.10 4.33
N GLN A 172 9.04 -19.93 4.84
CA GLN A 172 9.87 -19.82 6.03
C GLN A 172 9.09 -20.11 7.33
N SER A 173 7.78 -19.86 7.35
CA SER A 173 6.94 -20.10 8.53
C SER A 173 6.56 -21.57 8.73
N TYR A 174 6.70 -22.41 7.70
CA TYR A 174 6.42 -23.84 7.77
C TYR A 174 7.72 -24.66 7.95
N ASP A 175 7.62 -25.98 8.18
CA ASP A 175 8.74 -26.91 8.48
C ASP A 175 9.70 -27.18 7.29
N PRO A 176 11.01 -26.82 7.34
CA PRO A 176 11.89 -26.66 6.17
C PRO A 176 12.12 -27.90 5.29
N MET A 177 11.72 -29.10 5.73
CA MET A 177 11.95 -30.35 5.01
C MET A 177 10.75 -30.90 4.23
N ASN A 178 9.55 -30.31 4.37
CA ASN A 178 8.36 -30.82 3.67
C ASN A 178 7.45 -29.73 3.09
N ASN A 179 7.98 -28.52 2.91
CA ASN A 179 7.19 -27.39 2.42
C ASN A 179 7.33 -27.23 0.92
N TYR A 180 6.21 -27.31 0.24
CA TYR A 180 6.07 -26.84 -1.12
C TYR A 180 4.81 -25.99 -1.17
N ILE A 181 4.90 -24.80 -1.77
CA ILE A 181 3.71 -24.07 -2.17
C ILE A 181 3.24 -24.71 -3.46
N LYS A 182 2.09 -25.37 -3.41
CA LYS A 182 1.43 -25.88 -4.61
C LYS A 182 0.88 -24.69 -5.39
N MET A 183 1.67 -24.15 -6.32
CA MET A 183 1.21 -23.15 -7.28
C MET A 183 0.56 -23.85 -8.48
N SER A 184 -0.65 -24.36 -8.29
CA SER A 184 -1.45 -24.94 -9.37
C SER A 184 -2.64 -24.05 -9.71
N ILE A 185 -2.86 -23.83 -11.01
CA ILE A 185 -4.03 -23.11 -11.55
C ILE A 185 -5.34 -23.83 -11.16
N TRP A 186 -5.24 -25.15 -11.01
CA TRP A 186 -6.33 -26.04 -10.67
C TRP A 186 -6.15 -26.50 -9.22
N LYS A 187 -7.21 -26.37 -8.44
CA LYS A 187 -7.28 -26.88 -7.07
C LYS A 187 -8.24 -28.06 -7.07
N GLN A 188 -7.88 -29.12 -6.35
CA GLN A 188 -8.77 -30.24 -6.18
C GLN A 188 -9.75 -29.92 -5.06
N ASP A 189 -11.05 -30.01 -5.35
CA ASP A 189 -12.09 -29.75 -4.37
C ASP A 189 -12.10 -30.89 -3.35
N GLU A 190 -11.89 -30.57 -2.07
CA GLU A 190 -11.80 -31.57 -0.99
C GLU A 190 -13.11 -32.35 -0.80
N VAL A 191 -14.26 -31.78 -1.21
CA VAL A 191 -15.59 -32.37 -1.07
C VAL A 191 -16.02 -33.14 -2.32
N SER A 192 -15.62 -32.67 -3.50
CA SER A 192 -16.12 -33.15 -4.81
C SER A 192 -15.14 -34.10 -5.50
N GLY A 193 -13.85 -34.02 -5.18
CA GLY A 193 -12.77 -34.72 -5.86
C GLY A 193 -12.48 -34.22 -7.29
N GLU A 194 -13.30 -33.32 -7.82
CA GLU A 194 -13.13 -32.69 -9.13
C GLU A 194 -12.03 -31.61 -9.09
N GLU A 195 -11.33 -31.45 -10.21
CA GLU A 195 -10.37 -30.37 -10.40
C GLU A 195 -11.13 -29.10 -10.79
N VAL A 196 -11.21 -28.16 -9.85
CA VAL A 196 -11.88 -26.87 -10.02
C VAL A 196 -10.82 -25.80 -10.22
N PHE A 197 -11.13 -24.80 -11.05
CA PHE A 197 -10.23 -23.67 -11.27
C PHE A 197 -10.10 -22.85 -9.99
N ASP A 198 -8.87 -22.51 -9.59
CA ASP A 198 -8.64 -21.73 -8.38
C ASP A 198 -9.05 -20.27 -8.61
N GLU A 199 -10.07 -19.81 -7.88
CA GLU A 199 -10.55 -18.43 -7.94
C GLU A 199 -9.45 -17.41 -7.60
N SER A 200 -8.49 -17.81 -6.76
CA SER A 200 -7.35 -16.98 -6.35
C SER A 200 -6.39 -16.70 -7.52
N SER A 201 -6.33 -17.61 -8.49
CA SER A 201 -5.48 -17.49 -9.68
C SER A 201 -6.10 -16.60 -10.77
N ILE A 202 -7.38 -16.26 -10.68
CA ILE A 202 -8.09 -15.44 -11.68
C ILE A 202 -7.49 -14.04 -11.77
N ILE A 203 -7.21 -13.40 -10.62
CA ILE A 203 -6.70 -12.02 -10.56
C ILE A 203 -5.34 -11.87 -11.26
N PRO A 204 -4.31 -12.69 -10.95
CA PRO A 204 -3.03 -12.59 -11.66
C PRO A 204 -3.13 -12.95 -13.15
N LEU A 205 -3.91 -13.98 -13.52
CA LEU A 205 -4.09 -14.34 -14.93
C LEU A 205 -4.79 -13.26 -15.74
N THR A 206 -5.85 -12.66 -15.20
CA THR A 206 -6.57 -11.56 -15.85
C THR A 206 -5.69 -10.32 -16.02
N LEU A 207 -4.79 -10.03 -15.08
CA LEU A 207 -3.84 -8.93 -15.19
C LEU A 207 -2.75 -9.18 -16.24
N ILE A 208 -2.22 -10.40 -16.30
CA ILE A 208 -1.23 -10.78 -17.32
C ILE A 208 -1.86 -10.72 -18.72
N LEU A 209 -3.07 -11.26 -18.88
CA LEU A 209 -3.78 -11.26 -20.15
C LEU A 209 -4.18 -9.84 -20.59
N SER A 210 -4.60 -8.98 -19.66
CA SER A 210 -4.90 -7.57 -19.96
C SER A 210 -3.64 -6.78 -20.33
N CYS A 211 -2.50 -7.01 -19.67
CA CYS A 211 -1.23 -6.38 -20.04
C CYS A 211 -0.77 -6.80 -21.44
N LEU A 212 -0.84 -8.10 -21.77
CA LEU A 212 -0.44 -8.61 -23.09
C LEU A 212 -1.33 -8.07 -24.22
N THR A 213 -2.64 -7.95 -23.99
CA THR A 213 -3.55 -7.39 -24.99
C THR A 213 -3.30 -5.91 -25.23
N VAL A 214 -3.02 -5.12 -24.18
CA VAL A 214 -2.71 -3.70 -24.33
C VAL A 214 -1.34 -3.47 -24.97
N ILE A 215 -0.31 -4.24 -24.59
CA ILE A 215 1.02 -4.20 -25.24
C ILE A 215 0.89 -4.58 -26.72
N SER A 216 0.07 -5.58 -27.05
CA SER A 216 -0.19 -5.97 -28.43
C SER A 216 -0.89 -4.86 -29.22
N LEU A 217 -1.91 -4.20 -28.64
CA LEU A 217 -2.56 -3.04 -29.25
C LEU A 217 -1.60 -1.87 -29.45
N LEU A 218 -0.73 -1.58 -28.48
CA LEU A 218 0.30 -0.56 -28.58
C LEU A 218 1.32 -0.91 -29.66
N ALA A 219 1.81 -2.14 -29.70
CA ALA A 219 2.73 -2.61 -30.74
C ALA A 219 2.09 -2.51 -32.13
N PHE A 220 0.83 -2.94 -32.27
CA PHE A 220 0.08 -2.81 -33.52
C PHE A 220 -0.11 -1.36 -33.93
N ASN A 221 -0.46 -0.47 -33.00
CA ASN A 221 -0.63 0.96 -33.26
C ASN A 221 0.72 1.63 -33.61
N THR A 222 1.82 1.25 -32.97
CA THR A 222 3.18 1.72 -33.29
C THR A 222 3.65 1.22 -34.65
N ILE A 223 3.27 0.01 -35.07
CA ILE A 223 3.59 -0.52 -36.41
C ILE A 223 2.77 0.21 -37.49
N LEU A 224 1.52 0.59 -37.19
CA LEU A 224 0.62 1.26 -38.14
C LEU A 224 0.80 2.79 -38.22
N ASN A 225 1.20 3.45 -37.12
CA ASN A 225 1.42 4.89 -37.08
C ASN A 225 2.89 5.21 -36.76
N GLN A 226 3.52 6.01 -37.62
CA GLN A 226 4.73 6.74 -37.27
C GLN A 226 4.35 7.79 -36.21
N PHE A 227 4.53 7.47 -34.93
CA PHE A 227 4.36 8.45 -33.85
C PHE A 227 5.41 9.56 -33.98
N GLN A 228 5.07 10.62 -34.70
CA GLN A 228 5.62 11.94 -34.45
C GLN A 228 4.91 12.49 -33.20
N VAL A 229 5.37 12.07 -32.01
CA VAL A 229 5.02 12.79 -30.78
C VAL A 229 5.65 14.17 -30.92
N LYS A 230 4.88 15.16 -31.39
CA LYS A 230 5.31 16.55 -31.36
C LYS A 230 5.34 17.00 -29.90
N ILE A 231 6.54 16.93 -29.34
CA ILE A 231 6.93 17.62 -28.12
C ILE A 231 6.85 19.12 -28.45
N GLN A 232 5.86 19.82 -27.88
CA GLN A 232 5.90 21.28 -27.75
C GLN A 232 6.39 21.64 -26.36
#